data_AF-A0A1E8Q061-F1
#
_entry.id   AF-A0A1E8Q061-F1
#
_cell.length_a   1.000
_cell.length_b   1.000
_cell.length_c   1.000
_cell.angle_alpha   90.00
_cell.angle_beta   90.00
_cell.angle_gamma   90.00
#
_symmetry.space_group_name_H-M   'P 1'
#
loop_
_entity.id
_entity.type
_entity.pdbx_description
1 polymer ?
#
loop_
_entity_poly.entity_id
_entity_poly.type
_entity_poly.pdbx_seq_one_letter_code
_entity_poly.pdbx_strand_id
1 'polypeptide(L)'
;MSRYAEFEALGASGSAYERWTEANTRLGEAMGVAAAQKAAPPVAAMDADFQAGLAVARAVIAFANACPPAGPHLDDLRNAAFVQAMVQAVTPQLAQEIEALAREWAAWLPAVGRWTPASGERPPPRPPPRPASPAHSHVLATVDAWWEAEQESMRERVLEMFTKAAAEVTGTSIDVGPDGQVIESTHVEFRSPPEQLASPRGVAGRLRRRFSRDRRHK
;
A
#
# COMPACT_ATOMS: atom_id res chain seq x y z
N MET A 1 -2.15 6.37 27.56
CA MET A 1 -2.82 5.60 26.48
C MET A 1 -2.05 4.31 26.27
N SER A 2 -2.70 3.26 25.79
CA SER A 2 -2.05 1.95 25.58
C SER A 2 -1.32 1.95 24.24
N ARG A 3 -0.11 1.37 24.18
CA ARG A 3 0.62 1.11 22.91
C ARG A 3 -0.24 0.37 21.88
N TYR A 4 -1.20 -0.43 22.35
CA TYR A 4 -2.16 -1.12 21.49
C TYR A 4 -3.06 -0.15 20.70
N ALA A 5 -3.51 0.95 21.31
CA ALA A 5 -4.38 1.93 20.66
C ALA A 5 -3.64 2.72 19.57
N GLU A 6 -2.36 3.04 19.80
CA GLU A 6 -1.49 3.66 18.80
C GLU A 6 -1.31 2.74 17.58
N PHE A 7 -1.02 1.47 17.82
CA PHE A 7 -0.85 0.47 16.77
C PHE A 7 -2.14 0.24 15.97
N GLU A 8 -3.28 0.11 16.64
CA GLU A 8 -4.58 -0.04 15.98
C GLU A 8 -4.91 1.18 15.12
N ALA A 9 -4.65 2.40 15.61
CA ALA A 9 -4.90 3.62 14.85
C ALA A 9 -3.95 3.78 13.66
N LEU A 10 -2.67 3.38 13.80
CA LEU A 10 -1.73 3.34 12.67
C LEU A 10 -2.17 2.33 11.60
N GLY A 11 -2.64 1.16 12.02
CA GLY A 11 -3.24 0.17 11.12
C GLY A 11 -4.47 0.72 10.37
N ALA A 12 -5.32 1.48 11.06
CA ALA A 12 -6.47 2.14 10.45
C ALA A 12 -6.07 3.20 9.40
N SER A 13 -4.96 3.90 9.59
CA SER A 13 -4.37 4.78 8.56
C SER A 13 -3.96 4.00 7.31
N GLY A 14 -3.31 2.85 7.48
CA GLY A 14 -2.94 1.96 6.37
C GLY A 14 -4.17 1.47 5.59
N SER A 15 -5.17 0.92 6.27
CA SER A 15 -6.41 0.46 5.61
C SER A 15 -7.19 1.60 4.96
N ALA A 16 -7.13 2.83 5.49
CA ALA A 16 -7.73 3.99 4.84
C ALA A 16 -6.99 4.37 3.56
N TYR A 17 -5.67 4.30 3.57
CA TYR A 17 -4.83 4.58 2.41
C TYR A 17 -5.07 3.55 1.29
N GLU A 18 -5.16 2.26 1.59
CA GLU A 18 -5.52 1.23 0.60
C GLU A 18 -6.87 1.48 -0.08
N ARG A 19 -7.89 1.88 0.69
CA ARG A 19 -9.19 2.24 0.11
C ARG A 19 -9.10 3.49 -0.76
N TRP A 20 -8.22 4.42 -0.40
CA TRP A 20 -8.00 5.62 -1.18
C TRP A 20 -7.27 5.33 -2.48
N THR A 21 -6.23 4.48 -2.49
CA THR A 21 -5.56 4.07 -3.72
C THR A 21 -6.53 3.34 -4.66
N GLU A 22 -7.38 2.45 -4.14
CA GLU A 22 -8.43 1.80 -4.95
C GLU A 22 -9.44 2.80 -5.54
N ALA A 23 -9.87 3.80 -4.76
CA ALA A 23 -10.74 4.86 -5.25
C ALA A 23 -10.06 5.74 -6.31
N ASN A 24 -8.77 6.03 -6.12
CA ASN A 24 -7.96 6.82 -7.03
C ASN A 24 -7.75 6.10 -8.38
N THR A 25 -7.44 4.81 -8.36
CA THR A 25 -7.36 3.97 -9.56
C THR A 25 -8.67 3.98 -10.33
N ARG A 26 -9.81 3.75 -9.64
CA ARG A 26 -11.15 3.80 -10.25
C ARG A 26 -11.47 5.17 -10.84
N LEU A 27 -11.04 6.25 -10.19
CA LEU A 27 -11.18 7.61 -10.73
C LEU A 27 -10.35 7.76 -12.02
N GLY A 28 -9.10 7.29 -12.04
CA GLY A 28 -8.25 7.31 -13.23
C GLY A 28 -8.89 6.60 -14.42
N GLU A 29 -9.40 5.39 -14.21
CA GLU A 29 -10.13 4.62 -15.22
C GLU A 29 -11.38 5.36 -15.72
N ALA A 30 -12.22 5.84 -14.80
CA ALA A 30 -13.46 6.54 -15.14
C ALA A 30 -13.19 7.85 -15.89
N MET A 31 -12.13 8.59 -15.53
CA MET A 31 -11.69 9.78 -16.24
C MET A 31 -11.21 9.44 -17.66
N GLY A 32 -10.46 8.34 -17.82
CA GLY A 32 -10.04 7.83 -19.13
C GLY A 32 -11.23 7.50 -20.04
N VAL A 33 -12.24 6.81 -19.50
CA VAL A 33 -13.48 6.49 -20.23
C VAL A 33 -14.25 7.76 -20.61
N ALA A 34 -14.44 8.68 -19.66
CA ALA A 34 -15.15 9.94 -19.92
C ALA A 34 -14.45 10.79 -20.98
N ALA A 35 -13.10 10.87 -20.92
CA ALA A 35 -12.30 11.58 -21.92
C ALA A 35 -12.42 10.95 -23.31
N ALA A 36 -12.31 9.62 -23.42
CA ALA A 36 -12.45 8.90 -24.69
C ALA A 36 -13.83 9.12 -25.33
N GLN A 37 -14.88 9.21 -24.52
CA GLN A 37 -16.26 9.43 -24.97
C GLN A 37 -16.63 10.92 -25.13
N LYS A 38 -15.73 11.86 -24.77
CA LYS A 38 -16.04 13.29 -24.63
C LYS A 38 -17.28 13.53 -23.75
N ALA A 39 -17.44 12.69 -22.72
CA ALA A 39 -18.59 12.69 -21.84
C ALA A 39 -18.43 13.67 -20.68
N ALA A 40 -19.47 13.76 -19.84
CA ALA A 40 -19.40 14.47 -18.57
C ALA A 40 -18.32 13.88 -17.65
N PRO A 41 -17.73 14.68 -16.74
CA PRO A 41 -16.86 14.16 -15.70
C PRO A 41 -17.55 13.06 -14.86
N PRO A 42 -16.83 12.01 -14.44
CA PRO A 42 -17.37 10.90 -13.65
C PRO A 42 -17.57 11.31 -12.18
N VAL A 43 -18.61 12.10 -11.93
CA VAL A 43 -18.88 12.78 -10.66
C VAL A 43 -18.87 11.83 -9.45
N ALA A 44 -19.41 10.62 -9.61
CA ALA A 44 -19.43 9.61 -8.55
C ALA A 44 -18.04 9.06 -8.18
N ALA A 45 -17.17 8.85 -9.18
CA ALA A 45 -15.80 8.40 -8.93
C ALA A 45 -14.97 9.52 -8.29
N MET A 46 -15.20 10.78 -8.72
CA MET A 46 -14.57 11.95 -8.10
C MET A 46 -14.94 12.07 -6.62
N ASP A 47 -16.22 11.90 -6.28
CA ASP A 47 -16.66 11.93 -4.89
C ASP A 47 -16.05 10.80 -4.06
N ALA A 48 -16.03 9.58 -4.61
CA ALA A 48 -15.45 8.42 -3.94
C ALA A 48 -13.96 8.61 -3.61
N ASP A 49 -13.15 9.09 -4.56
CA ASP A 49 -11.73 9.45 -4.35
C ASP A 49 -11.58 10.50 -3.24
N PHE A 50 -12.37 11.58 -3.32
CA PHE A 50 -12.32 12.65 -2.33
C PHE A 50 -12.69 12.16 -0.92
N GLN A 51 -13.78 11.42 -0.75
CA GLN A 51 -14.20 10.89 0.54
C GLN A 51 -13.18 9.90 1.11
N ALA A 52 -12.56 9.07 0.25
CA ALA A 52 -11.51 8.16 0.68
C ALA A 52 -10.26 8.94 1.14
N GLY A 53 -9.85 10.01 0.44
CA GLY A 53 -8.79 10.90 0.88
C GLY A 53 -9.11 11.63 2.20
N LEU A 54 -10.37 12.00 2.45
CA LEU A 54 -10.78 12.53 3.75
C LEU A 54 -10.70 11.47 4.86
N ALA A 55 -11.03 10.22 4.55
CA ALA A 55 -10.95 9.11 5.50
C ALA A 55 -9.50 8.85 5.93
N VAL A 56 -8.53 8.95 5.01
CA VAL A 56 -7.09 8.90 5.33
C VAL A 56 -6.74 9.97 6.35
N ALA A 57 -7.07 11.23 6.07
CA ALA A 57 -6.70 12.33 6.97
C ALA A 57 -7.38 12.22 8.35
N ARG A 58 -8.65 11.77 8.41
CA ARG A 58 -9.35 11.48 9.66
C ARG A 58 -8.68 10.35 10.44
N ALA A 59 -8.22 9.29 9.77
CA ALA A 59 -7.48 8.20 10.40
C ALA A 59 -6.14 8.69 10.98
N VAL A 60 -5.40 9.54 10.26
CA VAL A 60 -4.15 10.13 10.76
C VAL A 60 -4.39 11.05 11.97
N ILE A 61 -5.46 11.84 11.97
CA ILE A 61 -5.87 12.62 13.16
C ILE A 61 -6.14 11.70 14.35
N ALA A 62 -6.87 10.59 14.13
CA ALA A 62 -7.16 9.63 15.18
C ALA A 62 -5.87 8.99 15.73
N PHE A 63 -4.93 8.65 14.85
CA PHE A 63 -3.60 8.16 15.23
C PHE A 63 -2.81 9.19 16.04
N ALA A 64 -2.71 10.43 15.60
CA ALA A 64 -2.02 11.48 16.34
C ALA A 64 -2.65 11.72 17.73
N ASN A 65 -3.97 11.64 17.85
CA ASN A 65 -4.68 11.76 19.12
C ASN A 65 -4.50 10.54 20.04
N ALA A 66 -4.19 9.36 19.49
CA ALA A 66 -3.86 8.16 20.27
C ALA A 66 -2.43 8.20 20.84
N CYS A 67 -1.56 9.04 20.26
CA CYS A 67 -0.16 9.16 20.67
C CYS A 67 0.01 9.95 21.99
N PRO A 68 1.03 9.63 22.81
CA PRO A 68 1.44 10.47 23.92
C PRO A 68 1.82 11.89 23.48
N PRO A 69 1.81 12.88 24.41
CA PRO A 69 2.24 14.25 24.10
C PRO A 69 3.68 14.36 23.58
N ALA A 70 4.54 13.39 23.93
CA ALA A 70 5.92 13.33 23.47
C ALA A 70 6.06 12.75 22.04
N GLY A 71 4.96 12.28 21.44
CA GLY A 71 4.95 11.59 20.15
C GLY A 71 4.65 10.09 20.26
N PRO A 72 4.56 9.40 19.12
CA PRO A 72 4.31 7.95 19.04
C PRO A 72 5.46 7.17 19.68
N HIS A 73 5.16 5.97 20.18
CA HIS A 73 6.22 5.03 20.54
C HIS A 73 6.89 4.50 19.27
N LEU A 74 8.14 4.89 19.03
CA LEU A 74 8.90 4.54 17.83
C LEU A 74 9.77 3.29 17.99
N ASP A 75 10.01 2.86 19.24
CA ASP A 75 10.76 1.64 19.52
C ASP A 75 10.01 0.46 18.87
N ASP A 76 10.72 -0.28 18.02
CA ASP A 76 10.23 -1.42 17.23
C ASP A 76 9.43 -1.09 15.95
N LEU A 77 9.22 0.19 15.62
CA LEU A 77 8.63 0.57 14.34
C LEU A 77 9.70 0.68 13.24
N ARG A 78 9.51 -0.06 12.16
CA ARG A 78 10.20 0.25 10.90
C ARG A 78 9.66 1.58 10.38
N ASN A 79 10.50 2.31 9.66
CA ASN A 79 10.10 3.60 9.08
C ASN A 79 9.63 4.63 10.13
N ALA A 80 10.17 4.58 11.36
CA ALA A 80 9.80 5.42 12.49
C ALA A 80 9.78 6.93 12.17
N ALA A 81 10.69 7.40 11.31
CA ALA A 81 10.71 8.80 10.87
C ALA A 81 9.43 9.20 10.10
N PHE A 82 8.88 8.29 9.28
CA PHE A 82 7.64 8.52 8.54
C PHE A 82 6.42 8.48 9.46
N VAL A 83 6.40 7.57 10.44
CA VAL A 83 5.37 7.53 11.48
C VAL A 83 5.38 8.82 12.31
N GLN A 84 6.56 9.31 12.68
CA GLN A 84 6.72 10.60 13.35
C GLN A 84 6.23 11.76 12.46
N ALA A 85 6.53 11.74 11.16
CA ALA A 85 6.09 12.76 10.22
C ALA A 85 4.55 12.79 10.11
N MET A 86 3.88 11.64 10.12
CA MET A 86 2.40 11.58 10.12
C MET A 86 1.81 12.32 11.30
N VAL A 87 2.39 12.18 12.50
CA VAL A 87 1.93 12.91 13.69
C VAL A 87 2.22 14.41 13.55
N GLN A 88 3.38 14.79 13.00
CA GLN A 88 3.75 16.18 12.78
C GLN A 88 2.91 16.88 11.71
N ALA A 89 2.35 16.12 10.75
CA ALA A 89 1.44 16.64 9.74
C ALA A 89 0.07 17.04 10.33
N VAL A 90 -0.28 16.57 11.53
CA VAL A 90 -1.54 16.91 12.21
C VAL A 90 -1.40 18.21 12.98
N THR A 91 -2.03 19.26 12.46
CA THR A 91 -2.16 20.55 13.16
C THR A 91 -3.44 20.60 13.99
N PRO A 92 -3.51 21.49 15.01
CA PRO A 92 -4.74 21.68 15.78
C PRO A 92 -5.96 22.10 14.94
N GLN A 93 -5.74 22.74 13.79
CA GLN A 93 -6.77 23.25 12.88
C GLN A 93 -7.20 22.22 11.84
N LEU A 94 -6.41 21.17 11.59
CA LEU A 94 -6.60 20.22 10.49
C LEU A 94 -8.02 19.62 10.46
N ALA A 95 -8.59 19.27 11.61
CA ALA A 95 -9.95 18.73 11.68
C ALA A 95 -11.00 19.72 11.14
N GLN A 96 -10.85 21.00 11.48
CA GLN A 96 -11.77 22.05 11.02
C GLN A 96 -11.57 22.35 9.53
N GLU A 97 -10.33 22.32 9.06
CA GLU A 97 -9.98 22.50 7.66
C GLU A 97 -10.54 21.37 6.77
N ILE A 98 -10.48 20.12 7.23
CA ILE A 98 -11.08 18.97 6.54
C ILE A 98 -12.61 19.12 6.42
N GLU A 99 -13.28 19.55 7.49
CA GLU A 99 -14.72 19.77 7.46
C GLU A 99 -15.10 20.95 6.56
N ALA A 100 -14.27 22.01 6.50
CA ALA A 100 -14.45 23.10 5.56
C ALA A 100 -14.29 22.63 4.10
N LEU A 101 -13.21 21.88 3.83
CA LEU A 101 -12.95 21.29 2.53
C LEU A 101 -14.10 20.38 2.08
N ALA A 102 -14.67 19.57 2.98
CA ALA A 102 -15.82 18.71 2.67
C ALA A 102 -17.06 19.51 2.27
N ARG A 103 -17.33 20.65 2.92
CA ARG A 103 -18.46 21.53 2.57
C ARG A 103 -18.23 22.20 1.21
N GLU A 104 -17.03 22.71 0.97
CA GLU A 104 -16.67 23.32 -0.32
C GLU A 104 -16.78 22.30 -1.47
N TRP A 105 -16.32 21.07 -1.23
CA TRP A 105 -16.47 19.96 -2.18
C TRP A 105 -17.92 19.65 -2.50
N ALA A 106 -18.77 19.52 -1.47
CA ALA A 106 -20.19 19.23 -1.64
C ALA A 106 -20.93 20.31 -2.46
N ALA A 107 -20.49 21.58 -2.36
CA ALA A 107 -21.02 22.67 -3.18
C ALA A 107 -20.45 22.67 -4.61
N TRP A 108 -19.17 22.32 -4.76
CA TRP A 108 -18.45 22.34 -6.03
C TRP A 108 -18.84 21.18 -6.96
N LEU A 109 -18.96 19.97 -6.42
CA LEU A 109 -19.11 18.75 -7.21
C LEU A 109 -20.36 18.77 -8.12
N PRO A 110 -21.56 19.22 -7.68
CA PRO A 110 -22.71 19.37 -8.56
C PRO A 110 -22.50 20.43 -9.67
N ALA A 111 -21.71 21.47 -9.42
CA ALA A 111 -21.41 22.49 -10.43
C ALA A 111 -20.52 21.93 -11.54
N VAL A 112 -19.59 21.04 -11.20
CA VAL A 112 -18.76 20.31 -12.17
C VAL A 112 -19.57 19.31 -12.97
N GLY A 113 -20.48 18.57 -12.34
CA GLY A 113 -21.34 17.62 -13.06
C GLY A 113 -22.22 18.27 -14.13
N ARG A 114 -22.57 19.55 -13.95
CA ARG A 114 -23.29 20.37 -14.94
C ARG A 114 -22.40 20.99 -16.00
N TRP A 115 -21.08 20.96 -15.80
CA TRP A 115 -20.11 21.46 -16.76
C TRP A 115 -19.87 20.39 -17.82
N THR A 116 -20.81 20.27 -18.78
CA THR A 116 -20.68 19.38 -19.94
C THR A 116 -20.37 20.16 -21.22
N PRO A 117 -19.40 19.74 -22.03
CA PRO A 117 -19.21 20.28 -23.39
C PRO A 117 -20.41 20.05 -24.33
N ALA A 118 -21.27 19.08 -24.01
CA ALA A 118 -22.37 18.61 -24.85
C ALA A 118 -23.72 19.28 -24.59
N SER A 119 -23.87 20.04 -23.50
CA SER A 119 -25.07 20.89 -23.34
C SER A 119 -24.99 21.99 -24.39
N GLY A 120 -25.97 22.10 -25.29
CA GLY A 120 -26.04 23.19 -26.27
C GLY A 120 -26.08 24.59 -25.66
N GLU A 121 -26.12 24.70 -24.34
CA GLU A 121 -25.81 25.89 -23.56
C GLU A 121 -24.30 26.12 -23.51
N ARG A 122 -23.87 27.31 -23.91
CA ARG A 122 -22.46 27.73 -23.83
C ARG A 122 -21.98 27.53 -22.38
N PRO A 123 -21.06 26.57 -22.11
CA PRO A 123 -20.60 26.37 -20.75
C PRO A 123 -19.94 27.67 -20.25
N PRO A 124 -20.02 27.98 -18.94
CA PRO A 124 -19.30 29.12 -18.40
C PRO A 124 -17.81 29.02 -18.79
N PRO A 125 -17.12 30.16 -19.01
CA PRO A 125 -15.82 30.22 -19.68
C PRO A 125 -14.70 29.42 -18.98
N ARG A 126 -14.92 28.99 -17.73
CA ARG A 126 -14.01 28.14 -16.98
C ARG A 126 -14.79 27.27 -15.98
N PRO A 127 -14.39 26.01 -15.74
CA PRO A 127 -14.92 25.26 -14.60
C PRO A 127 -14.57 25.98 -13.29
N PRO A 128 -15.42 25.88 -12.25
CA PRO A 128 -15.10 26.42 -10.93
C PRO A 128 -13.81 25.78 -10.40
N PRO A 129 -12.94 26.53 -9.70
CA PRO A 129 -11.70 25.97 -9.16
C PRO A 129 -12.00 24.83 -8.18
N ARG A 130 -11.25 23.73 -8.27
CA ARG A 130 -11.37 22.60 -7.36
C ARG A 130 -11.01 23.07 -5.94
N PRO A 131 -11.84 22.80 -4.92
CA PRO A 131 -11.50 23.03 -3.52
C PRO A 131 -10.22 22.27 -3.16
N ALA A 132 -9.33 22.91 -2.41
CA ALA A 132 -8.06 22.33 -1.98
C ALA A 132 -7.68 22.85 -0.60
N SER A 133 -7.10 21.98 0.23
CA SER A 133 -6.48 22.35 1.51
C SER A 133 -5.02 21.90 1.51
N PRO A 134 -4.04 22.82 1.62
CA PRO A 134 -2.64 22.47 1.72
C PRO A 134 -2.33 21.52 2.88
N ALA A 135 -3.02 21.66 4.02
CA ALA A 135 -2.84 20.78 5.17
C ALA A 135 -3.35 19.36 4.87
N HIS A 136 -4.52 19.23 4.23
CA HIS A 136 -5.03 17.93 3.78
C HIS A 136 -4.09 17.27 2.77
N SER A 137 -3.60 18.02 1.78
CA SER A 137 -2.63 17.51 0.80
C SER A 137 -1.32 17.09 1.44
N HIS A 138 -0.83 17.83 2.43
CA HIS A 138 0.39 17.49 3.16
C HIS A 138 0.24 16.19 3.97
N VAL A 139 -0.92 15.97 4.60
CA VAL A 139 -1.23 14.71 5.29
C VAL A 139 -1.22 13.55 4.30
N LEU A 140 -1.91 13.68 3.16
CA LEU A 140 -1.94 12.63 2.14
C LEU A 140 -0.53 12.28 1.64
N ALA A 141 0.28 13.29 1.31
CA ALA A 141 1.67 13.07 0.86
C ALA A 141 2.54 12.39 1.94
N THR A 142 2.27 12.66 3.21
CA THR A 142 3.02 12.06 4.32
C THR A 142 2.65 10.58 4.50
N VAL A 143 1.37 10.24 4.36
CA VAL A 143 0.89 8.84 4.40
C VAL A 143 1.39 8.07 3.18
N ASP A 144 1.40 8.69 2.02
CA ASP A 144 1.94 8.13 0.77
C ASP A 144 3.41 7.73 0.94
N ALA A 145 4.25 8.65 1.43
CA ALA A 145 5.66 8.38 1.69
C ALA A 145 5.89 7.30 2.76
N TRP A 146 5.05 7.28 3.81
CA TRP A 146 5.08 6.21 4.81
C TRP A 146 4.73 4.85 4.19
N TRP A 147 3.69 4.79 3.35
CA TRP A 147 3.24 3.58 2.72
C TRP A 147 4.27 3.01 1.74
N GLU A 148 4.89 3.86 0.92
CA GLU A 148 5.99 3.46 0.04
C GLU A 148 7.16 2.87 0.83
N ALA A 149 7.55 3.52 1.93
CA ALA A 149 8.61 3.02 2.80
C ALA A 149 8.23 1.67 3.46
N GLU A 150 6.97 1.47 3.81
CA GLU A 150 6.48 0.23 4.38
C GLU A 150 6.48 -0.92 3.35
N GLN A 151 6.03 -0.64 2.12
CA GLN A 151 6.08 -1.61 1.03
C GLN A 151 7.51 -2.03 0.71
N GLU A 152 8.45 -1.08 0.68
CA GLU A 152 9.87 -1.39 0.48
C GLU A 152 10.41 -2.27 1.60
N SER A 153 10.10 -1.93 2.86
CA SER A 153 10.58 -2.73 4.00
C SER A 153 9.98 -4.13 4.05
N MET A 154 8.72 -4.29 3.61
CA MET A 154 8.09 -5.60 3.46
C MET A 154 8.76 -6.41 2.35
N ARG A 155 9.07 -5.79 1.21
CA ARG A 155 9.82 -6.41 0.11
C ARG A 155 11.17 -6.93 0.58
N GLU A 156 11.96 -6.10 1.26
CA GLU A 156 13.25 -6.50 1.84
C GLU A 156 13.12 -7.67 2.81
N ARG A 157 12.09 -7.65 3.68
CA ARG A 157 11.83 -8.73 4.64
C ARG A 157 11.50 -10.04 3.95
N VAL A 158 10.69 -10.01 2.90
CA VAL A 158 10.34 -11.22 2.13
C VAL A 158 11.60 -11.80 1.47
N LEU A 159 12.45 -10.96 0.90
CA LEU A 159 13.74 -11.38 0.34
C LEU A 159 14.69 -11.96 1.40
N GLU A 160 14.75 -11.34 2.59
CA GLU A 160 15.52 -11.87 3.72
C GLU A 160 14.99 -13.24 4.18
N MET A 161 13.67 -13.44 4.19
CA MET A 161 13.06 -14.73 4.51
C MET A 161 13.42 -15.79 3.46
N PHE A 162 13.39 -15.46 2.18
CA PHE A 162 13.75 -16.41 1.12
C PHE A 162 15.23 -16.77 1.15
N THR A 163 16.12 -15.79 1.33
CA THR A 163 17.57 -16.04 1.45
C THR A 163 17.91 -16.88 2.68
N LYS A 164 17.25 -16.65 3.82
CA LYS A 164 17.37 -17.53 5.00
C LYS A 164 16.86 -18.94 4.74
N ALA A 165 15.87 -19.11 3.86
CA ALA A 165 15.36 -20.41 3.42
C ALA A 165 16.21 -21.08 2.31
N ALA A 166 17.47 -20.65 2.13
CA ALA A 166 18.41 -21.14 1.12
C ALA A 166 18.02 -20.83 -0.34
N ALA A 167 17.19 -19.82 -0.55
CA ALA A 167 16.97 -19.27 -1.88
C ALA A 167 18.08 -18.27 -2.26
N GLU A 168 18.36 -18.17 -3.55
CA GLU A 168 19.33 -17.24 -4.13
C GLU A 168 18.59 -16.21 -4.98
N VAL A 169 18.89 -14.92 -4.79
CA VAL A 169 18.38 -13.86 -5.65
C VAL A 169 19.16 -13.91 -6.96
N THR A 170 18.49 -14.28 -8.05
CA THR A 170 19.13 -14.52 -9.35
C THR A 170 19.12 -13.29 -10.27
N GLY A 171 18.32 -12.27 -9.94
CA GLY A 171 18.34 -10.98 -10.63
C GLY A 171 17.07 -10.16 -10.41
N THR A 172 17.02 -9.00 -11.06
CA THR A 172 15.82 -8.18 -11.16
C THR A 172 15.45 -7.97 -12.63
N SER A 173 14.16 -7.98 -12.94
CA SER A 173 13.65 -7.55 -14.25
C SER A 173 12.72 -6.36 -14.08
N ILE A 174 12.67 -5.52 -15.11
CA ILE A 174 11.81 -4.35 -15.15
C ILE A 174 10.87 -4.52 -16.33
N ASP A 175 9.57 -4.50 -16.06
CA ASP A 175 8.51 -4.48 -17.05
C ASP A 175 7.71 -3.17 -16.94
N VAL A 176 6.94 -2.86 -17.99
CA VAL A 176 6.01 -1.72 -17.99
C VAL A 176 4.59 -2.26 -18.18
N GLY A 177 3.74 -1.98 -17.20
CA GLY A 177 2.33 -2.39 -17.21
C GLY A 177 1.50 -1.65 -18.27
N PRO A 178 0.25 -2.10 -18.51
CA PRO A 178 -0.63 -1.57 -19.55
C PRO A 178 -1.04 -0.09 -19.34
N ASP A 179 -0.86 0.43 -18.14
CA ASP A 179 -1.09 1.79 -17.68
C ASP A 179 0.19 2.63 -17.55
N GLY A 180 1.34 2.08 -17.94
CA GLY A 180 2.64 2.75 -17.85
C GLY A 180 3.33 2.63 -16.49
N GLN A 181 2.78 1.87 -15.55
CA GLN A 181 3.44 1.59 -14.27
C GLN A 181 4.70 0.75 -14.48
N VAL A 182 5.78 1.07 -13.76
CA VAL A 182 7.02 0.29 -13.79
C VAL A 182 6.88 -0.87 -12.81
N ILE A 183 6.98 -2.10 -13.31
CA ILE A 183 6.91 -3.33 -12.52
C ILE A 183 8.32 -3.87 -12.35
N GLU A 184 8.90 -3.72 -11.17
CA GLU A 184 10.15 -4.37 -10.81
C GLU A 184 9.86 -5.76 -10.22
N SER A 185 10.41 -6.80 -10.85
CA SER A 185 10.30 -8.19 -10.38
C SER A 185 11.65 -8.69 -9.90
N THR A 186 11.72 -9.17 -8.66
CA THR A 186 12.91 -9.84 -8.11
C THR A 186 12.80 -11.34 -8.32
N HIS A 187 13.77 -11.93 -9.01
CA HIS A 187 13.81 -13.37 -9.30
C HIS A 187 14.56 -14.09 -8.18
N VAL A 188 13.94 -15.13 -7.64
CA VAL A 188 14.47 -15.92 -6.53
C VAL A 188 14.42 -17.39 -6.90
N GLU A 189 15.58 -18.05 -6.90
CA GLU A 189 15.69 -19.49 -7.15
C GLU A 189 15.93 -20.23 -5.84
N PHE A 190 15.07 -21.19 -5.52
CA PHE A 190 15.28 -22.07 -4.38
C PHE A 190 16.26 -23.16 -4.78
N ARG A 191 17.44 -23.19 -4.16
CA ARG A 191 18.32 -24.35 -4.30
C ARG A 191 17.58 -25.56 -3.73
N SER A 192 17.37 -26.58 -4.56
CA SER A 192 16.97 -27.89 -4.05
C SER A 192 17.98 -28.28 -2.97
N PRO A 193 17.55 -28.75 -1.78
CA PRO A 193 18.51 -29.22 -0.79
C PRO A 193 19.42 -30.24 -1.48
N PRO A 194 20.74 -30.22 -1.24
CA PRO A 194 21.61 -31.25 -1.77
C PRO A 194 20.97 -32.58 -1.38
N GLU A 195 20.61 -33.36 -2.40
CA GLU A 195 20.16 -34.74 -2.27
C GLU A 195 21.07 -35.35 -1.21
N GLN A 196 20.51 -35.71 -0.05
CA GLN A 196 21.29 -36.19 1.09
C GLN A 196 22.17 -37.33 0.56
N LEU A 197 23.45 -37.01 0.34
CA LEU A 197 24.46 -37.93 -0.12
C LEU A 197 24.49 -39.06 0.90
N ALA A 198 23.92 -40.19 0.48
CA ALA A 198 23.94 -41.48 1.12
C ALA A 198 23.66 -41.46 2.62
N SER A 199 22.45 -41.91 2.99
CA SER A 199 22.22 -42.58 4.27
C SER A 199 23.46 -43.40 4.64
N PRO A 200 24.20 -43.08 5.72
CA PRO A 200 25.38 -43.84 6.09
C PRO A 200 24.88 -45.25 6.37
N ARG A 201 25.28 -46.21 5.51
CA ARG A 201 24.91 -47.63 5.57
C ARG A 201 24.72 -48.06 7.02
N GLY A 202 23.46 -48.07 7.44
CA GLY A 202 23.09 -48.43 8.80
C GLY A 202 23.57 -49.84 9.11
N VAL A 203 23.71 -50.15 10.38
CA VAL A 203 24.10 -51.46 10.93
C VAL A 203 23.34 -52.64 10.27
N ALA A 204 22.16 -52.39 9.72
CA ALA A 204 21.38 -53.32 8.89
C ALA A 204 22.09 -53.84 7.62
N GLY A 205 23.01 -53.07 7.02
CA GLY A 205 23.79 -53.50 5.85
C GLY A 205 24.86 -54.56 6.17
N ARG A 206 25.30 -54.66 7.43
CA ARG A 206 26.30 -55.65 7.86
C ARG A 206 25.70 -57.02 8.21
N LEU A 207 24.42 -57.08 8.57
CA LEU A 207 23.73 -58.34 8.85
C LEU A 207 23.34 -59.12 7.58
N ARG A 208 23.06 -58.42 6.46
CA ARG A 208 22.67 -59.09 5.20
C ARG A 208 23.80 -59.87 4.51
N ARG A 209 25.09 -59.59 4.81
CA ARG A 209 26.24 -60.33 4.26
C ARG A 209 26.65 -61.57 5.07
N ARG A 210 26.19 -61.74 6.30
CA ARG A 210 26.47 -62.96 7.09
C ARG A 210 25.49 -64.09 6.79
N PHE A 211 24.23 -63.79 6.46
CA PHE A 211 23.21 -64.81 6.17
C PHE A 211 23.10 -65.24 4.70
N SER A 212 23.82 -64.59 3.79
CA SER A 212 23.83 -64.93 2.35
C SER A 212 25.07 -65.72 1.91
N ARG A 213 26.02 -66.00 2.81
CA ARG A 213 27.26 -66.74 2.51
C ARG A 213 27.23 -68.21 2.94
N ASP A 214 26.17 -68.66 3.64
CA ASP A 214 26.05 -70.03 4.19
C ASP A 214 25.00 -70.92 3.47
N ARG A 215 24.55 -70.52 2.27
CA ARG A 215 23.58 -71.28 1.46
C ARG A 215 24.11 -71.75 0.10
N ARG A 216 25.42 -71.93 -0.05
CA ARG A 216 26.02 -72.61 -1.21
C ARG A 216 27.17 -73.51 -0.79
N HIS A 217 26.84 -74.67 -0.23
CA HIS A 217 27.58 -75.92 -0.42
C HIS A 217 26.67 -77.11 -0.07
N LYS A 218 26.00 -77.62 -1.10
CA LYS A 218 25.83 -79.05 -1.37
C LYS A 218 25.97 -79.24 -2.87
#